data_AF-A0A6G2PYV5-F1
#
_entry.id   AF-A0A6G2PYV5-F1
#
_cell.length_a   1.000
_cell.length_b   1.000
_cell.length_c   1.000
_cell.angle_alpha   90.00
_cell.angle_beta   90.00
_cell.angle_gamma   90.00
#
_symmetry.space_group_name_H-M   'P 1'
#
loop_
_entity.id
_entity.type
_entity.pdbx_description
1 polymer ?
#
loop_
_entity_poly.entity_id
_entity_poly.type
_entity_poly.pdbx_seq_one_letter_code
_entity_poly.pdbx_strand_id
1 'polypeptide(L)'
;MSPIRLGIARGALELRQVLRNRKDLYSYLATPLIFLGVASWRSGGGTPETTQLMLAGGVGSTIFMFGLITVPQFLFGDREDGTLLRLRGIPGAIPAYLTAKTVFVLVNILVSVALLLAGGIWLLGADLPSSTDQWLTLVWVIALGIAAVVPVGAAIGALLPAAREALGLYMMPVTVLMFVSGTFSP
;
A
#
# COMPACT_ATOMS: atom_id res chain seq x y z
N MET A 1 -12.73 -13.72 -23.47
CA MET A 1 -11.59 -13.72 -22.52
C MET A 1 -12.17 -13.79 -21.11
N SER A 2 -11.56 -14.54 -20.18
CA SER A 2 -12.07 -14.55 -18.80
C SER A 2 -11.91 -13.16 -18.16
N PRO A 3 -12.88 -12.71 -17.34
CA PRO A 3 -12.81 -11.41 -16.66
C PRO A 3 -11.52 -11.20 -15.85
N ILE A 4 -10.97 -12.28 -15.29
CA ILE A 4 -9.72 -12.29 -14.52
C ILE A 4 -8.53 -11.92 -15.42
N ARG A 5 -8.42 -12.54 -16.61
CA ARG A 5 -7.32 -12.26 -17.54
C ARG A 5 -7.36 -10.83 -18.06
N LEU A 6 -8.57 -10.31 -18.29
CA LEU A 6 -8.79 -8.92 -18.66
C LEU A 6 -8.38 -7.97 -17.53
N GLY A 7 -8.74 -8.30 -16.29
CA GLY A 7 -8.37 -7.53 -15.11
C GLY A 7 -6.85 -7.48 -14.88
N ILE A 8 -6.15 -8.60 -15.00
CA ILE A 8 -4.68 -8.64 -14.90
C ILE A 8 -4.03 -7.76 -15.98
N ALA A 9 -4.50 -7.87 -17.24
CA ALA A 9 -3.97 -7.06 -18.33
C ALA A 9 -4.19 -5.56 -18.09
N ARG A 10 -5.37 -5.17 -17.59
CA ARG A 10 -5.67 -3.78 -17.21
C ARG A 10 -4.78 -3.31 -16.05
N GLY A 11 -4.59 -4.14 -15.02
CA GLY A 11 -3.72 -3.82 -13.88
C GLY A 11 -2.27 -3.59 -14.33
N ALA A 12 -1.76 -4.40 -15.26
CA ALA A 12 -0.44 -4.20 -15.85
C ALA A 12 -0.31 -2.87 -16.61
N LEU A 13 -1.38 -2.43 -17.30
CA LEU A 13 -1.39 -1.13 -17.98
C LEU A 13 -1.37 0.02 -16.97
N GLU A 14 -2.15 -0.06 -15.88
CA GLU A 14 -2.14 0.94 -14.81
C GLU A 14 -0.76 1.05 -14.14
N LEU A 15 -0.12 -0.09 -13.85
CA LEU A 15 1.26 -0.11 -13.33
C LEU A 15 2.26 0.51 -14.31
N ARG A 16 2.14 0.20 -15.60
CA ARG A 16 2.98 0.80 -16.64
C ARG A 16 2.76 2.31 -16.75
N GLN A 17 1.53 2.77 -16.55
CA GLN A 17 1.22 4.20 -16.52
C GLN A 17 1.90 4.90 -15.36
N VAL A 18 1.91 4.30 -14.16
CA VAL A 18 2.65 4.82 -13.01
C VAL A 18 4.13 4.93 -13.32
N LEU A 19 4.74 3.90 -13.90
CA LEU A 19 6.16 3.93 -14.29
C LEU A 19 6.47 5.01 -15.34
N ARG A 20 5.49 5.38 -16.18
CA ARG A 20 5.65 6.40 -17.22
C ARG A 20 5.38 7.82 -16.70
N ASN A 21 4.52 7.96 -15.70
CA ASN A 21 4.21 9.24 -15.08
C ASN A 21 5.13 9.51 -13.88
N ARG A 22 6.09 10.41 -14.06
CA ARG A 22 7.06 10.78 -13.02
C ARG A 22 6.40 11.25 -11.72
N LYS A 23 5.25 11.92 -11.80
CA LYS A 23 4.54 12.41 -10.63
C LYS A 23 3.96 11.26 -9.80
N ASP A 24 3.34 10.29 -10.46
CA ASP A 24 2.75 9.12 -9.80
C ASP A 24 3.87 8.23 -9.23
N LEU A 25 4.92 7.99 -10.01
CA LEU A 25 6.09 7.24 -9.57
C LEU A 25 6.71 7.87 -8.32
N TYR A 26 6.93 9.19 -8.33
CA TYR A 26 7.42 9.91 -7.16
C TYR A 26 6.47 9.76 -5.98
N SER A 27 5.16 9.91 -6.18
CA SER A 27 4.19 9.81 -5.09
C SER A 27 4.19 8.45 -4.40
N TYR A 28 4.30 7.35 -5.14
CA TYR A 28 4.33 6.00 -4.56
C TYR A 28 5.68 5.64 -3.95
N LEU A 29 6.78 6.11 -4.54
CA LEU A 29 8.14 5.84 -4.01
C LEU A 29 8.53 6.77 -2.87
N ALA A 30 7.96 7.98 -2.80
CA ALA A 30 8.31 8.96 -1.78
C ALA A 30 8.03 8.43 -0.37
N THR A 31 6.91 7.74 -0.15
CA THR A 31 6.55 7.20 1.18
C THR A 31 7.62 6.25 1.74
N PRO A 32 7.98 5.13 1.07
CA PRO A 32 9.03 4.24 1.59
C PRO A 32 10.41 4.92 1.63
N LEU A 33 10.74 5.81 0.69
CA LEU A 33 12.03 6.50 0.69
C LEU A 33 12.16 7.53 1.83
N ILE A 34 11.10 8.29 2.12
CA ILE A 34 11.05 9.22 3.26
C ILE A 34 11.16 8.43 4.56
N PHE A 35 10.45 7.30 4.66
CA PHE A 35 10.56 6.42 5.83
C PHE A 35 12.00 5.96 6.06
N LEU A 36 12.66 5.45 5.02
CA LEU A 36 14.07 5.04 5.10
C LEU A 36 15.00 6.21 5.44
N GLY A 37 14.75 7.39 4.89
CA GLY A 37 15.50 8.60 5.24
C GLY A 37 15.39 8.95 6.72
N VAL A 38 14.17 8.97 7.26
CA VAL A 38 13.92 9.22 8.69
C VAL A 38 14.52 8.12 9.56
N ALA A 39 14.38 6.86 9.16
CA ALA A 39 14.96 5.72 9.87
C ALA A 39 16.49 5.81 9.90
N SER A 40 17.13 6.16 8.77
CA SER A 40 18.60 6.29 8.67
C SER A 40 19.14 7.44 9.52
N TRP A 41 18.40 8.55 9.59
CA TRP A 41 18.75 9.68 10.47
C TRP A 41 18.66 9.30 11.95
N ARG A 42 17.68 8.46 12.31
CA ARG A 42 17.45 8.03 13.70
C ARG A 42 18.31 6.82 14.11
N SER A 43 18.76 6.00 13.17
CA SER A 43 19.59 4.81 13.43
C SER A 43 21.05 5.15 13.75
N GLY A 44 21.51 6.39 13.50
CA GLY A 44 22.86 6.86 13.82
C GLY A 44 23.29 6.78 15.30
N GLY A 45 22.41 6.29 16.19
CA GLY A 45 22.72 5.93 17.58
C GLY A 45 21.84 4.81 18.17
N GLY A 46 21.13 4.03 17.36
CA GLY A 46 20.23 2.97 17.80
C GLY A 46 20.89 1.59 17.86
N THR A 47 20.34 0.65 18.65
CA THR A 47 20.78 -0.75 18.66
C THR A 47 20.24 -1.51 17.43
N PRO A 48 20.85 -2.63 17.01
CA PRO A 48 20.35 -3.48 15.92
C PRO A 48 18.87 -3.89 16.10
N GLU A 49 18.44 -4.10 17.34
CA GLU A 49 17.04 -4.42 17.69
C GLU A 49 16.09 -3.27 17.36
N THR A 50 16.48 -2.01 17.65
CA THR A 50 15.68 -0.84 17.30
C THR A 50 15.54 -0.70 15.79
N THR A 51 16.60 -0.96 15.03
CA THR A 51 16.58 -0.94 13.56
C THR A 51 15.60 -1.96 12.97
N GLN A 52 15.59 -3.18 13.49
CA GLN A 52 14.66 -4.22 13.02
C GLN A 52 13.20 -3.89 13.34
N LEU A 53 12.93 -3.35 14.54
CA LEU A 53 11.60 -2.90 14.93
C LEU A 53 11.12 -1.73 14.06
N MET A 54 11.99 -0.79 13.73
CA MET A 54 11.68 0.30 12.80
C MET A 54 11.33 -0.22 11.42
N LEU A 55 12.10 -1.16 10.86
CA LEU A 55 11.79 -1.74 9.56
C LEU A 55 10.45 -2.49 9.56
N ALA A 56 10.17 -3.25 10.63
CA ALA A 56 8.87 -3.90 10.80
C ALA A 56 7.72 -2.88 10.87
N GLY A 57 7.91 -1.78 11.62
CA GLY A 57 6.97 -0.65 11.66
C GLY A 57 6.76 0.01 10.29
N GLY A 58 7.82 0.15 9.49
CA GLY A 58 7.78 0.65 8.11
C GLY A 58 6.97 -0.24 7.18
N VAL A 59 7.15 -1.56 7.28
CA VAL A 59 6.38 -2.54 6.51
C VAL A 59 4.89 -2.49 6.90
N GLY A 60 4.60 -2.51 8.20
CA GLY A 60 3.23 -2.44 8.71
C GLY A 60 2.51 -1.15 8.30
N SER A 61 3.17 0.00 8.47
CA SER A 61 2.63 1.31 8.07
C SER A 61 2.39 1.40 6.56
N THR A 62 3.26 0.83 5.74
CA THR A 62 3.07 0.77 4.28
C THR A 62 1.82 -0.01 3.90
N ILE A 63 1.66 -1.23 4.44
CA ILE A 63 0.47 -2.06 4.19
C ILE A 63 -0.79 -1.31 4.61
N PHE A 64 -0.76 -0.69 5.79
CA PHE A 64 -1.85 0.11 6.32
C PHE A 64 -2.20 1.29 5.42
N MET A 65 -1.22 2.07 4.97
CA MET A 65 -1.45 3.22 4.09
C MET A 65 -2.04 2.80 2.73
N PHE A 66 -1.49 1.76 2.10
CA PHE A 66 -2.07 1.28 0.83
C PHE A 66 -3.49 0.75 1.02
N GLY A 67 -3.74 0.00 2.08
CA GLY A 67 -5.04 -0.58 2.38
C GLY A 67 -6.10 0.47 2.73
N LEU A 68 -5.78 1.42 3.61
CA LEU A 68 -6.75 2.36 4.18
C LEU A 68 -6.73 3.76 3.57
N ILE A 69 -5.73 4.12 2.77
CA ILE A 69 -5.67 5.42 2.12
C ILE A 69 -5.82 5.25 0.60
N THR A 70 -4.93 4.47 -0.01
CA THR A 70 -4.86 4.35 -1.48
C THR A 70 -6.08 3.63 -2.08
N VAL A 71 -6.53 2.53 -1.48
CA VAL A 71 -7.72 1.78 -1.97
C VAL A 71 -8.98 2.67 -1.98
N PRO A 72 -9.38 3.33 -0.88
CA PRO A 72 -10.53 4.24 -0.92
C PRO A 72 -10.37 5.38 -1.92
N GLN A 73 -9.18 5.98 -2.01
CA GLN A 73 -8.91 7.08 -2.95
C GLN A 73 -9.18 6.70 -4.40
N PHE A 74 -8.81 5.48 -4.82
CA PHE A 74 -9.17 4.99 -6.16
C PHE A 74 -10.68 4.89 -6.35
N LEU A 75 -11.38 4.32 -5.37
CA LEU A 75 -12.84 4.18 -5.45
C LEU A 75 -13.54 5.53 -5.51
N PHE A 76 -13.07 6.54 -4.77
CA PHE A 76 -13.62 7.89 -4.85
C PHE A 76 -13.36 8.53 -6.21
N GLY A 77 -12.11 8.57 -6.67
CA GLY A 77 -11.76 9.18 -7.95
C GLY A 77 -12.51 8.54 -9.12
N ASP A 78 -12.56 7.21 -9.19
CA ASP A 78 -13.27 6.49 -10.24
C ASP A 78 -14.80 6.67 -10.18
N ARG A 79 -15.35 7.09 -9.04
CA ARG A 79 -16.77 7.47 -8.89
C ARG A 79 -17.01 8.91 -9.34
N GLU A 80 -16.18 9.86 -8.93
CA GLU A 80 -16.30 11.27 -9.32
C GLU A 80 -16.17 11.43 -10.84
N ASP A 81 -15.24 10.71 -11.45
CA ASP A 81 -15.01 10.74 -12.90
C ASP A 81 -16.04 9.93 -13.71
N GLY A 82 -17.02 9.30 -13.05
CA GLY A 82 -18.04 8.48 -13.70
C GLY A 82 -17.51 7.18 -14.33
N THR A 83 -16.27 6.78 -14.05
CA THR A 83 -15.67 5.53 -14.54
C THR A 83 -16.48 4.31 -14.11
N LEU A 84 -16.93 4.27 -12.85
CA LEU A 84 -17.75 3.15 -12.37
C LEU A 84 -19.11 3.08 -13.07
N LEU A 85 -19.72 4.21 -13.43
CA LEU A 85 -20.99 4.24 -14.18
C LEU A 85 -20.80 3.74 -15.61
N ARG A 86 -19.72 4.14 -16.28
CA ARG A 86 -19.37 3.65 -17.63
C ARG A 86 -19.12 2.14 -17.64
N LEU A 87 -18.45 1.62 -16.61
CA LEU A 87 -18.16 0.18 -16.50
C LEU A 87 -19.41 -0.66 -16.17
N ARG A 88 -20.44 -0.09 -15.54
CA ARG A 88 -21.70 -0.80 -15.26
C ARG A 88 -22.46 -1.20 -16.54
N GLY A 89 -22.29 -0.48 -17.64
CA GLY A 89 -22.91 -0.81 -18.92
C GLY A 89 -22.23 -1.95 -19.69
N ILE A 90 -21.06 -2.42 -19.24
CA ILE A 90 -20.25 -3.41 -19.98
C ILE A 90 -20.24 -4.73 -19.20
N PRO A 91 -20.75 -5.84 -19.78
CA PRO A 91 -20.79 -7.13 -19.11
C PRO A 91 -19.37 -7.59 -18.75
N GLY A 92 -19.15 -7.90 -17.46
CA GLY A 92 -17.87 -8.38 -16.94
C GLY A 92 -16.81 -7.30 -16.65
N ALA A 93 -17.10 -6.01 -16.86
CA ALA A 93 -16.12 -4.95 -16.66
C ALA A 93 -15.86 -4.60 -15.19
N ILE A 94 -16.86 -4.72 -14.31
CA ILE A 94 -16.69 -4.48 -12.86
C ILE A 94 -15.76 -5.52 -12.20
N PRO A 95 -15.93 -6.84 -12.41
CA PRO A 95 -14.96 -7.84 -11.90
C PRO A 95 -13.54 -7.65 -12.45
N ALA A 96 -13.41 -7.27 -13.72
CA ALA A 96 -12.10 -6.98 -14.33
C ALA A 96 -11.45 -5.74 -13.71
N TYR A 97 -12.23 -4.68 -13.43
CA TYR A 97 -11.77 -3.48 -12.72
C TYR A 97 -11.29 -3.79 -11.30
N LEU A 98 -12.07 -4.55 -10.53
CA LEU A 98 -11.69 -4.94 -9.17
C LEU A 98 -10.40 -5.75 -9.17
N THR A 99 -10.29 -6.72 -10.09
CA THR A 99 -9.07 -7.52 -10.26
C THR A 99 -7.87 -6.63 -10.61
N ALA A 100 -8.05 -5.67 -11.52
CA ALA A 100 -6.98 -4.73 -11.90
C ALA A 100 -6.49 -3.90 -10.70
N LYS A 101 -7.41 -3.33 -9.91
CA LYS A 101 -7.08 -2.55 -8.71
C LYS A 101 -6.42 -3.39 -7.63
N THR A 102 -6.91 -4.62 -7.41
CA THR A 102 -6.26 -5.55 -6.46
C THR A 102 -4.83 -5.85 -6.89
N VAL A 103 -4.61 -6.21 -8.15
CA VAL A 103 -3.25 -6.46 -8.68
C VAL A 103 -2.37 -5.23 -8.53
N PHE A 104 -2.88 -4.05 -8.85
CA PHE A 104 -2.16 -2.79 -8.71
C PHE A 104 -1.71 -2.55 -7.26
N VAL A 105 -2.63 -2.67 -6.30
CA VAL A 105 -2.34 -2.44 -4.87
C VAL A 105 -1.34 -3.47 -4.36
N LEU A 106 -1.52 -4.75 -4.69
CA LEU A 106 -0.60 -5.82 -4.29
C LEU A 106 0.82 -5.57 -4.81
N VAL A 107 0.96 -5.22 -6.09
CA VAL A 107 2.28 -4.94 -6.67
C VAL A 107 2.94 -3.74 -6.01
N ASN A 108 2.20 -2.67 -5.73
CA ASN A 108 2.76 -1.49 -5.05
C ASN A 108 3.18 -1.79 -3.61
N ILE A 109 2.41 -2.57 -2.87
CA ILE A 109 2.79 -3.03 -1.52
C ILE A 109 4.07 -3.86 -1.59
N LEU A 110 4.14 -4.84 -2.51
CA LEU A 110 5.32 -5.68 -2.67
C LEU A 110 6.57 -4.88 -3.05
N VAL A 111 6.44 -3.93 -4.00
CA VAL A 111 7.55 -3.04 -4.38
C VAL A 111 8.00 -2.19 -3.18
N SER A 112 7.06 -1.64 -2.43
CA SER A 112 7.37 -0.79 -1.27
C SER A 112 8.04 -1.60 -0.15
N VAL A 113 7.55 -2.81 0.14
CA VAL A 113 8.18 -3.72 1.10
C VAL A 113 9.58 -4.12 0.63
N ALA A 114 9.77 -4.46 -0.64
CA ALA A 114 11.08 -4.78 -1.19
C ALA A 114 12.06 -3.61 -1.06
N LEU A 115 11.60 -2.38 -1.31
CA LEU A 115 12.41 -1.17 -1.11
C LEU A 115 12.77 -0.95 0.35
N LEU A 116 11.83 -1.16 1.27
CA LEU A 116 12.10 -1.05 2.71
C LEU A 116 13.10 -2.09 3.19
N LEU A 117 12.98 -3.34 2.75
CA LEU A 117 13.93 -4.40 3.08
C LEU A 117 15.31 -4.10 2.49
N ALA A 118 15.38 -3.71 1.21
CA ALA A 118 16.64 -3.34 0.58
C ALA A 118 17.28 -2.14 1.31
N GLY A 119 16.53 -1.06 1.50
CA GLY A 119 17.00 0.12 2.22
C GLY A 119 17.40 -0.18 3.66
N GLY A 120 16.72 -1.10 4.34
CA GLY A 120 17.09 -1.56 5.67
C GLY A 120 18.47 -2.19 5.72
N ILE A 121 18.82 -3.00 4.72
CA ILE A 121 20.17 -3.58 4.61
C ILE A 121 21.20 -2.49 4.30
N TRP A 122 20.96 -1.71 3.24
CA TRP A 122 21.95 -0.77 2.70
C TRP A 122 22.18 0.47 3.59
N LEU A 123 21.12 0.98 4.23
CA LEU A 123 21.15 2.23 4.99
C LEU A 123 21.18 2.01 6.49
N LEU A 124 20.60 0.91 6.99
CA LEU A 124 20.46 0.67 8.43
C LEU A 124 21.31 -0.51 8.94
N GLY A 125 21.94 -1.27 8.03
CA GLY A 125 22.72 -2.46 8.40
C GLY A 125 21.86 -3.58 8.99
N ALA A 126 20.58 -3.65 8.60
CA ALA A 126 19.66 -4.65 9.12
C ALA A 126 19.94 -6.05 8.55
N ASP A 127 19.86 -7.06 9.41
CA ASP A 127 19.90 -8.45 9.00
C ASP A 127 18.59 -8.86 8.33
N LEU A 128 18.70 -9.52 7.18
CA LEU A 128 17.56 -10.17 6.53
C LEU A 128 17.15 -11.44 7.29
N PRO A 129 15.91 -11.91 7.07
CA PRO A 129 15.50 -13.24 7.52
C PRO A 129 16.51 -14.30 7.05
N SER A 130 17.12 -15.01 7.99
CA SER A 130 18.22 -15.95 7.75
C SER A 130 17.75 -17.38 7.47
N SER A 131 16.48 -17.69 7.79
CA SER A 131 15.89 -19.00 7.57
C SER A 131 14.63 -18.95 6.71
N THR A 132 14.32 -20.07 6.04
CA THR A 132 13.08 -20.23 5.26
C THR A 132 11.84 -19.98 6.10
N ASP A 133 11.84 -20.37 7.37
CA ASP A 133 10.71 -20.20 8.29
C ASP A 133 10.43 -18.72 8.58
N GLN A 134 11.47 -17.89 8.69
CA GLN A 134 11.31 -16.44 8.89
C GLN A 134 10.78 -15.76 7.62
N TRP A 135 11.20 -16.20 6.44
CA TRP A 135 10.64 -15.74 5.16
C TRP A 135 9.17 -16.13 5.00
N LEU A 136 8.82 -17.38 5.34
CA LEU A 136 7.42 -17.82 5.37
C LEU A 136 6.62 -16.96 6.33
N THR A 137 7.18 -16.66 7.51
CA THR A 137 6.57 -15.76 8.50
C THR A 137 6.29 -14.39 7.93
N LEU A 138 7.27 -13.78 7.30
CA LEU A 138 7.11 -12.48 6.65
C LEU A 138 6.00 -12.52 5.59
N VAL A 139 5.99 -13.53 4.73
CA VAL A 139 5.01 -13.66 3.64
C VAL A 139 3.58 -13.80 4.18
N TRP A 140 3.32 -14.70 5.13
CA TRP A 140 1.96 -14.89 5.62
C TRP A 140 1.50 -13.72 6.49
N VAL A 141 2.39 -13.08 7.26
CA VAL A 141 2.05 -11.87 8.04
C VAL A 141 1.68 -10.71 7.11
N ILE A 142 2.44 -10.49 6.03
CA ILE A 142 2.09 -9.49 5.01
C ILE A 142 0.75 -9.82 4.39
N ALA A 143 0.52 -11.09 4.02
CA ALA A 143 -0.74 -11.52 3.42
C ALA A 143 -1.94 -11.28 4.36
N LEU A 144 -1.81 -11.59 5.65
CA LEU A 144 -2.84 -11.30 6.65
C LEU A 144 -3.05 -9.80 6.86
N GLY A 145 -1.97 -9.02 6.91
CA GLY A 145 -2.04 -7.57 7.00
C GLY A 145 -2.85 -6.99 5.84
N ILE A 146 -2.51 -7.36 4.61
CA ILE A 146 -3.26 -6.97 3.40
C ILE A 146 -4.72 -7.41 3.49
N ALA A 147 -4.97 -8.67 3.86
CA ALA A 147 -6.33 -9.21 4.00
C ALA A 147 -7.15 -8.50 5.09
N ALA A 148 -6.51 -7.94 6.11
CA ALA A 148 -7.18 -7.17 7.15
C ALA A 148 -7.53 -5.75 6.69
N VAL A 149 -6.60 -5.01 6.10
CA VAL A 149 -6.82 -3.58 5.79
C VAL A 149 -7.46 -3.31 4.43
N VAL A 150 -7.20 -4.13 3.40
CA VAL A 150 -7.73 -3.87 2.05
C VAL A 150 -9.27 -3.95 2.00
N PRO A 151 -9.94 -4.96 2.60
CA PRO A 151 -11.40 -5.00 2.62
C PRO A 151 -12.01 -3.81 3.39
N VAL A 152 -11.37 -3.40 4.49
CA VAL A 152 -11.80 -2.24 5.27
C VAL A 152 -11.70 -0.96 4.44
N GLY A 153 -10.59 -0.73 3.75
CA GLY A 153 -10.44 0.42 2.86
C GLY A 153 -11.41 0.40 1.67
N ALA A 154 -11.69 -0.78 1.11
CA ALA A 154 -12.69 -0.92 0.07
C ALA A 154 -14.10 -0.60 0.58
N ALA A 155 -14.47 -1.04 1.77
CA ALA A 155 -15.74 -0.70 2.41
C ALA A 155 -15.86 0.80 2.62
N ILE A 156 -14.79 1.44 3.09
CA ILE A 156 -14.73 2.89 3.31
C ILE A 156 -14.89 3.66 2.00
N GLY A 157 -14.17 3.24 0.94
CA GLY A 157 -14.30 3.81 -0.41
C GLY A 157 -15.69 3.60 -1.04
N ALA A 158 -16.42 2.56 -0.62
CA ALA A 158 -17.76 2.27 -1.11
C ALA A 158 -18.86 3.03 -0.36
N LEU A 159 -18.69 3.21 0.96
CA LEU A 159 -19.68 3.76 1.88
C LEU A 159 -19.59 5.29 2.03
N LEU A 160 -18.38 5.84 2.05
CA LEU A 160 -18.23 7.28 2.22
C LEU A 160 -18.63 8.04 0.94
N PRO A 161 -19.24 9.22 1.08
CA PRO A 161 -19.48 10.10 -0.06
C PRO A 161 -18.14 10.53 -0.66
N ALA A 162 -18.08 10.68 -1.98
CA ALA A 162 -16.85 10.99 -2.71
C ALA A 162 -16.32 12.41 -2.43
N ALA A 163 -17.09 13.24 -1.71
CA ALA A 163 -16.70 14.60 -1.35
C ALA A 163 -15.29 14.63 -0.74
N ARG A 164 -14.43 15.47 -1.30
CA ARG A 164 -13.06 15.71 -0.81
C ARG A 164 -12.99 16.01 0.69
N GLU A 165 -14.06 16.57 1.26
CA GLU A 165 -14.23 16.81 2.69
C GLU A 165 -14.35 15.51 3.51
N ALA A 166 -15.03 14.48 2.98
CA ALA A 166 -15.16 13.18 3.62
C ALA A 166 -13.81 12.44 3.69
N LEU A 167 -12.95 12.62 2.69
CA LEU A 167 -11.56 12.15 2.72
C LEU A 167 -10.80 12.79 3.88
N GLY A 168 -10.88 14.12 4.04
CA GLY A 168 -10.23 14.83 5.14
C GLY A 168 -10.72 14.37 6.52
N LEU A 169 -12.03 14.18 6.68
CA LEU A 169 -12.63 13.70 7.93
C LEU A 169 -12.18 12.28 8.28
N TYR A 170 -12.11 11.40 7.28
CA TYR A 170 -11.70 10.01 7.48
C TYR A 170 -10.17 9.84 7.70
N MET A 171 -9.33 10.74 7.18
CA MET A 171 -7.90 10.70 7.46
C MET A 171 -7.56 10.93 8.94
N MET A 172 -8.42 11.65 9.69
CA MET A 172 -8.23 11.88 11.13
C MET A 172 -8.13 10.58 11.94
N PRO A 173 -9.13 9.67 11.93
CA PRO A 173 -9.03 8.41 12.67
C PRO A 173 -7.91 7.49 12.14
N VAL A 174 -7.64 7.50 10.83
CA VAL A 174 -6.52 6.74 10.24
C VAL A 174 -5.17 7.20 10.80
N THR A 175 -4.99 8.51 10.89
CA THR A 175 -3.77 9.12 11.45
C THR A 175 -3.63 8.79 12.93
N VAL A 176 -4.72 8.91 13.71
CA VAL A 176 -4.73 8.53 15.14
C VAL A 176 -4.35 7.05 15.31
N LEU A 177 -4.92 6.15 14.52
CA LEU A 177 -4.59 4.73 14.55
C LEU A 177 -3.10 4.49 14.24
N MET A 178 -2.54 5.16 13.23
CA MET A 178 -1.12 5.05 12.92
C MET A 178 -0.24 5.52 14.07
N PHE A 179 -0.57 6.65 14.69
CA PHE A 179 0.19 7.17 15.83
C PHE A 179 0.14 6.22 17.04
N VAL A 180 -1.03 5.66 17.35
CA VAL A 180 -1.20 4.74 18.49
C VAL A 180 -0.61 3.35 18.21
N SER A 181 -0.50 2.94 16.95
CA SER A 181 -0.01 1.60 16.57
C SER A 181 1.46 1.34 16.88
N GLY A 182 2.23 2.36 17.27
CA GLY A 182 3.66 2.24 17.54
C GLY A 182 4.53 2.06 16.28
N THR A 183 3.95 2.01 15.08
CA THR A 183 4.71 1.82 13.82
C THR A 183 5.71 2.93 13.53
N PHE A 184 5.46 4.14 14.03
CA PHE A 184 6.33 5.31 13.87
C PHE A 184 7.24 5.59 15.07
N SER A 185 6.93 5.00 16.23
CA SER A 185 7.67 5.18 17.49
C SER A 185 7.65 3.85 18.26
N PRO A 186 8.45 2.85 17.83
CA PRO A 186 8.67 1.64 18.62
C PRO A 186 9.40 1.95 19.93
#